data_AF-A0A554IBT5-F1
#
_entry.id   AF-A0A554IBT5-F1
#
_cell.length_a   1.000
_cell.length_b   1.000
_cell.length_c   1.000
_cell.angle_alpha   90.00
_cell.angle_beta   90.00
_cell.angle_gamma   90.00
#
_symmetry.space_group_name_H-M   'P 1'
#
loop_
_entity.id
_entity.type
_entity.pdbx_description
1 polymer ?
#
loop_
_entity_poly.entity_id
_entity_poly.type
_entity_poly.pdbx_seq_one_letter_code
_entity_poly.pdbx_strand_id
1 'polypeptide(L)' 'MVEKIFTKLETLARWVQLKYMQSRRTTEIVESGRIRFHPQDAREWVLREYSKRLKKLNLQ' A
#
# COMPACT_ATOMS: atom_id res chain seq x y z
N MET A 1 -9.08 18.74 -34.47
CA MET A 1 -9.45 17.29 -34.42
C MET A 1 -8.38 16.47 -33.72
N VAL A 2 -7.12 16.69 -34.08
CA VAL A 2 -5.92 16.08 -33.47
C VAL A 2 -5.81 16.34 -31.96
N GLU A 3 -6.01 17.57 -31.50
CA GLU A 3 -5.95 17.91 -30.07
C GLU A 3 -6.93 17.10 -29.22
N LYS A 4 -8.19 16.95 -29.67
CA LYS A 4 -9.20 16.16 -28.96
C LYS A 4 -8.82 14.69 -28.80
N ILE A 5 -8.03 14.14 -29.74
CA ILE A 5 -7.53 12.76 -29.66
C ILE A 5 -6.43 12.69 -28.60
N PHE A 6 -5.47 13.62 -28.63
CA PHE A 6 -4.41 13.69 -27.63
C PHE A 6 -4.95 13.89 -26.21
N THR A 7 -5.95 14.75 -26.01
CA THR A 7 -6.59 14.95 -24.69
C THR A 7 -7.25 13.67 -24.17
N LYS A 8 -7.88 12.89 -25.04
CA LYS A 8 -8.48 11.60 -24.66
C LYS A 8 -7.41 10.56 -24.29
N LEU A 9 -6.33 10.50 -25.06
CA LEU A 9 -5.21 9.61 -24.77
C LEU A 9 -4.51 9.99 -23.47
N GLU A 10 -4.32 11.29 -23.22
CA GLU A 10 -3.76 11.80 -21.97
C GLU A 10 -4.62 11.43 -20.76
N THR A 11 -5.96 11.57 -20.89
CA THR A 11 -6.89 11.19 -19.82
C THR A 11 -6.81 9.70 -19.50
N LEU A 12 -6.73 8.85 -20.53
CA LEU A 12 -6.59 7.40 -20.37
C LEU A 12 -5.24 7.03 -19.76
N ALA A 13 -4.15 7.61 -20.25
CA ALA A 13 -2.80 7.38 -19.74
C ALA A 13 -2.70 7.77 -18.26
N ARG A 14 -3.28 8.92 -17.88
CA ARG A 14 -3.36 9.36 -16.49
C ARG A 14 -4.11 8.36 -15.61
N TRP A 15 -5.24 7.84 -16.08
CA TRP A 15 -6.01 6.84 -15.34
C TRP A 15 -5.22 5.54 -15.13
N VAL A 16 -4.58 5.03 -16.19
CA VAL A 16 -3.73 3.83 -16.11
C VAL A 16 -2.58 4.04 -15.12
N GLN A 17 -1.91 5.19 -15.19
CA GLN A 17 -0.82 5.55 -14.29
C GLN A 17 -1.27 5.58 -12.83
N LEU A 18 -2.40 6.23 -12.53
CA LEU A 18 -2.93 6.31 -11.16
C LEU A 18 -3.32 4.93 -10.62
N LYS A 19 -3.94 4.08 -11.44
CA LYS A 19 -4.32 2.70 -11.06
C LYS A 19 -3.09 1.84 -10.77
N TYR A 20 -2.03 1.97 -11.57
CA TYR A 20 -0.75 1.30 -11.32
C TYR A 20 -0.11 1.77 -10.01
N MET A 21 -0.04 3.09 -9.79
CA MET A 21 0.53 3.68 -8.57
C MET A 21 -0.27 3.35 -7.32
N GLN A 22 -1.59 3.17 -7.42
CA GLN A 22 -2.45 2.83 -6.29
C GLN A 22 -2.01 1.53 -5.59
N SER A 23 -1.63 0.51 -6.36
CA SER A 23 -1.11 -0.77 -5.82
C SER A 23 0.27 -0.66 -5.17
N ARG A 24 0.99 0.44 -5.44
CA ARG A 24 2.38 0.69 -5.02
C ARG A 24 2.50 1.82 -4.00
N ARG A 25 1.38 2.46 -3.63
CA ARG A 25 1.34 3.33 -2.47
C ARG A 25 1.70 2.46 -1.27
N THR A 26 2.95 2.55 -0.83
CA THR A 26 3.39 2.01 0.44
C THR A 26 2.45 2.55 1.50
N THR A 27 2.02 1.72 2.44
CA THR A 27 1.34 2.17 3.65
C THR A 27 2.33 3.05 4.43
N GLU A 28 2.37 4.34 4.08
CA GLU A 28 3.18 5.33 4.77
C GLU A 28 2.50 5.61 6.09
N ILE A 29 3.18 5.24 7.17
CA ILE A 29 2.73 5.51 8.53
C ILE A 29 3.71 6.50 9.11
N VAL A 30 3.25 7.74 9.26
CA VAL A 30 3.96 8.82 9.94
C VAL A 30 3.39 8.92 11.35
N GLU A 31 4.16 8.42 12.32
CA GLU A 31 3.89 8.56 13.76
C GLU A 31 4.96 9.48 14.38
N SER A 32 4.66 10.11 15.52
CA SER A 32 5.66 10.92 16.22
C SER A 32 6.89 10.06 16.55
N GLY A 33 8.05 10.42 15.98
CA GLY A 33 9.32 9.70 16.15
C GLY A 33 9.53 8.48 15.23
N ARG A 34 8.62 8.18 14.29
CA ARG A 34 8.80 7.05 13.36
C ARG A 34 8.10 7.25 12.03
N ILE A 35 8.84 7.02 10.95
CA ILE A 35 8.31 6.97 9.59
C ILE A 35 8.52 5.55 9.05
N ARG A 36 7.47 4.93 8.50
CA ARG A 36 7.54 3.58 7.90
C ARG A 36 7.10 3.63 6.45
N PHE A 37 7.89 3.02 5.57
CA PHE A 37 7.56 2.81 4.17
C PHE A 37 7.65 1.32 3.86
N HIS A 38 6.54 0.59 3.99
CA HIS A 38 6.50 -0.83 3.60
C HIS A 38 5.42 -1.05 2.52
N PRO A 39 5.79 -1.63 1.35
CA PRO A 39 4.87 -1.84 0.23
C PRO A 39 3.70 -2.78 0.55
N GLN A 40 3.90 -3.67 1.52
CA GLN A 40 2.86 -4.55 2.07
C GLN A 40 2.98 -4.49 3.59
N ASP A 41 1.87 -4.26 4.30
CA ASP A 41 1.88 -4.19 5.76
C ASP A 41 2.13 -5.57 6.39
N ALA A 42 3.40 -5.88 6.63
CA ALA A 42 3.79 -7.14 7.25
C ALA A 42 3.30 -7.29 8.70
N ARG A 43 2.81 -6.21 9.33
CA ARG A 43 2.35 -6.25 10.73
C ARG A 43 1.22 -7.25 10.93
N GLU A 44 0.29 -7.33 9.99
CA GLU A 44 -0.90 -8.16 10.13
C GLU A 44 -0.54 -9.65 10.35
N TRP A 45 0.30 -10.21 9.48
CA TRP A 45 0.68 -11.62 9.58
C TRP A 45 1.68 -11.87 10.71
N VAL A 46 2.61 -10.94 10.95
CA VAL A 46 3.58 -11.06 12.06
C VAL A 46 2.87 -11.07 13.41
N LEU A 47 1.95 -10.12 13.64
CA LEU A 47 1.20 -10.04 14.90
C LEU A 47 0.29 -11.26 15.09
N ARG A 48 -0.32 -11.76 14.00
CA ARG A 48 -1.12 -12.97 14.04
C ARG A 48 -0.30 -14.20 14.46
N GLU A 49 0.87 -14.39 13.88
CA GLU A 49 1.76 -15.51 14.24
C GLU A 49 2.37 -15.34 15.63
N TYR A 50 2.71 -14.11 16.03
CA TYR A 50 3.16 -13.81 17.38
C TYR A 50 2.11 -14.19 18.43
N SER A 51 0.86 -13.77 18.23
CA SER A 51 -0.25 -14.12 19.14
C SER A 51 -0.48 -15.63 19.22
N LYS A 52 -0.41 -16.36 18.09
CA LYS A 52 -0.48 -17.83 18.10
C LYS A 52 0.62 -18.47 18.96
N ARG A 53 1.85 -17.96 18.85
CA ARG A 53 3.00 -18.47 19.65
C ARG A 53 2.85 -18.14 21.12
N LEU A 54 2.37 -16.96 21.49
CA LEU A 54 2.09 -16.60 22.89
C LEU A 54 1.04 -17.51 23.51
N LYS A 55 -0.06 -17.78 22.79
CA LYS A 55 -1.09 -18.74 23.23
C LYS A 55 -0.53 -20.13 23.45
N LYS A 56 0.34 -20.61 22.54
CA LYS A 56 1.02 -21.90 22.70
C LYS A 56 1.89 -21.96 23.96
N LEU A 57 2.43 -20.82 24.39
CA LEU A 57 3.26 -20.70 25.58
C LEU A 57 2.47 -20.33 26.85
N ASN A 58 1.14 -20.22 26.79
CA ASN A 58 0.27 -19.75 27.89
C ASN A 58 0.69 -18.37 28.45
N LEU A 59 1.21 -17.50 27.60
CA LEU A 59 1.60 -16.13 27.97
C LEU A 59 0.50 -15.09 27.65
N GLN A 60 -0.59 -15.53 27.02
CA GLN A 60 -1.71 -14.69 26.59
C GLN A 60 -3.00 -15.51 26.40
#